data_AF-A0A2H3KJA3-F1
#
_entry.id   AF-A0A2H3KJA3-F1
#
_cell.length_a   1.000
_cell.length_b   1.000
_cell.length_c   1.000
_cell.angle_alpha   90.00
_cell.angle_beta   90.00
_cell.angle_gamma   90.00
#
_symmetry.space_group_name_H-M   'P 1'
#
loop_
_entity.id
_entity.type
_entity.pdbx_description
1 polymer ?
#
loop_
_entity_poly.entity_id
_entity_poly.type
_entity_poly.pdbx_seq_one_letter_code
_entity_poly.pdbx_strand_id
1 'polypeptide(L)'
;MTTITLDLSPDTYQRLLVEAAQRGAPVEAVAAKLLAEQLADVSLSERERATAVLRAAGLLTELSPEEKERAARSTATLEEVQAALAQGGGPTLSELVLEQRGPKV
;
A
#
# COMPACT_ATOMS: atom_id res chain seq x y z
N MET A 1 -0.28 -20.27 -18.65
CA MET A 1 -1.74 -20.39 -18.44
C MET A 1 -1.94 -21.27 -17.22
N THR A 2 -2.62 -20.76 -16.21
CA THR A 2 -2.89 -21.47 -14.95
C THR A 2 -4.40 -21.59 -14.83
N THR A 3 -4.90 -22.82 -14.71
CA THR A 3 -6.35 -23.09 -14.61
C THR A 3 -6.70 -23.31 -13.15
N ILE A 4 -7.67 -22.55 -12.64
CA ILE A 4 -8.23 -22.70 -11.29
C ILE A 4 -9.72 -23.04 -11.45
N THR A 5 -10.15 -24.11 -10.81
CA THR A 5 -11.57 -24.50 -10.75
C THR A 5 -12.13 -24.01 -9.42
N LEU A 6 -13.21 -23.23 -9.47
CA LEU A 6 -13.89 -22.71 -8.28
C LEU A 6 -15.21 -23.45 -8.09
N ASP A 7 -15.40 -24.04 -6.92
CA ASP A 7 -16.72 -24.52 -6.50
C ASP A 7 -17.46 -23.37 -5.82
N LEU A 8 -18.55 -22.92 -6.42
CA LEU A 8 -19.32 -21.76 -5.96
C LEU A 8 -20.68 -22.23 -5.47
N SER A 9 -21.15 -21.65 -4.36
CA SER A 9 -22.54 -21.85 -3.95
C SER A 9 -23.50 -21.40 -5.06
N PRO A 10 -24.68 -22.04 -5.21
CA PRO A 10 -25.66 -21.67 -6.23
C PRO A 10 -26.03 -20.19 -6.19
N ASP A 11 -26.17 -19.62 -4.99
CA ASP A 11 -26.48 -18.20 -4.79
C ASP A 11 -25.37 -17.28 -5.28
N THR A 12 -24.11 -17.63 -4.98
CA THR A 12 -22.94 -16.87 -5.44
C THR A 12 -22.83 -16.89 -6.96
N TYR A 13 -23.04 -18.06 -7.57
CA TYR A 13 -23.00 -18.19 -9.03
C TYR A 13 -24.13 -17.41 -9.72
N GLN A 14 -25.34 -17.42 -9.16
CA GLN A 14 -26.45 -16.62 -9.69
C GLN A 14 -26.17 -15.11 -9.63
N ARG A 15 -25.62 -14.62 -8.52
CA ARG A 15 -25.24 -13.21 -8.40
C ARG A 15 -24.18 -12.82 -9.43
N LEU A 16 -23.21 -13.69 -9.66
CA LEU A 16 -22.18 -13.48 -10.68
C LEU A 16 -22.76 -13.44 -12.10
N LEU A 17 -23.74 -14.30 -12.40
CA LEU A 17 -24.46 -14.29 -13.68
C LEU A 17 -25.22 -12.98 -13.91
N VAL A 18 -25.90 -12.48 -12.89
CA VAL A 18 -26.61 -11.19 -12.95
C VAL A 18 -25.63 -10.05 -13.20
N GLU A 19 -24.50 -10.02 -12.48
CA GLU A 19 -23.46 -9.01 -12.65
C GLU A 19 -22.85 -9.05 -14.06
N ALA A 20 -22.60 -10.24 -14.59
CA ALA A 20 -22.11 -10.45 -15.94
C ALA A 20 -23.08 -9.93 -17.01
N ALA A 21 -24.37 -10.22 -16.84
CA ALA A 21 -25.42 -9.73 -17.72
C ALA A 21 -25.53 -8.20 -17.70
N GLN A 22 -25.46 -7.57 -16.52
CA GLN A 22 -25.49 -6.11 -16.39
C GLN A 22 -24.30 -5.43 -17.06
N ARG A 23 -23.13 -6.08 -17.03
CA ARG A 23 -21.88 -5.55 -17.61
C ARG A 23 -21.69 -5.93 -19.08
N GLY A 24 -22.57 -6.75 -19.66
CA GLY A 24 -22.44 -7.27 -21.02
C GLY A 24 -21.14 -8.07 -21.25
N ALA A 25 -20.64 -8.73 -20.20
CA ALA A 25 -19.35 -9.41 -20.19
C ALA A 25 -19.51 -10.89 -19.85
N PRO A 26 -18.60 -11.78 -20.28
CA PRO A 26 -18.64 -13.18 -19.90
C PRO A 26 -18.37 -13.34 -18.40
N VAL A 27 -18.98 -14.36 -17.80
CA VAL A 27 -18.95 -14.66 -16.36
C VAL A 27 -17.52 -14.82 -15.84
N GLU A 28 -16.67 -15.44 -16.64
CA GLU A 28 -15.25 -15.68 -16.34
C GLU A 28 -14.47 -14.38 -16.27
N ALA A 29 -14.76 -13.41 -17.15
CA ALA A 29 -14.10 -12.11 -17.13
C ALA A 29 -14.50 -11.30 -15.91
N VAL A 30 -15.78 -11.37 -15.51
CA VAL A 30 -16.25 -10.71 -14.28
C VAL A 30 -15.64 -11.37 -13.05
N ALA A 31 -15.60 -12.71 -12.99
CA ALA A 31 -14.97 -13.43 -11.90
C ALA A 31 -13.48 -13.10 -11.78
N ALA A 32 -12.75 -13.13 -12.89
CA ALA A 32 -11.33 -12.81 -12.92
C ALA A 32 -11.05 -11.38 -12.46
N LYS A 33 -11.87 -10.42 -12.89
CA LYS A 33 -11.77 -9.02 -12.47
C LYS A 33 -12.01 -8.85 -10.97
N LEU A 34 -13.07 -9.46 -10.44
CA LEU A 34 -13.38 -9.40 -9.00
C LEU A 34 -12.27 -10.03 -8.16
N LEU A 35 -11.72 -11.17 -8.59
CA LEU A 35 -10.59 -11.80 -7.91
C LEU A 35 -9.33 -10.93 -7.97
N ALA A 36 -9.04 -10.31 -9.12
CA ALA A 36 -7.89 -9.42 -9.27
C ALA A 36 -8.00 -8.18 -8.38
N GLU A 37 -9.19 -7.57 -8.29
CA GLU A 37 -9.46 -6.42 -7.43
C GLU A 37 -9.27 -6.78 -5.95
N GLN A 38 -9.80 -7.92 -5.50
CA GLN A 38 -9.67 -8.35 -4.10
C GLN A 38 -8.23 -8.74 -3.74
N LEU A 39 -7.50 -9.38 -4.67
CA LEU A 39 -6.12 -9.79 -4.43
C LEU A 39 -5.12 -8.64 -4.53
N ALA A 40 -5.45 -7.56 -5.24
CA ALA A 40 -4.61 -6.36 -5.28
C ALA A 40 -4.36 -5.81 -3.86
N ASP A 41 -5.39 -5.77 -3.01
CA ASP A 41 -5.29 -5.29 -1.63
C ASP A 41 -4.57 -6.28 -0.68
N VAL A 42 -4.60 -7.57 -0.98
CA VAL A 42 -3.92 -8.62 -0.19
C VAL A 42 -2.41 -8.60 -0.40
N SER A 43 -1.95 -8.18 -1.58
CA SER A 43 -0.51 -8.11 -1.90
C SER A 43 0.24 -6.97 -1.21
N LEU A 44 -0.48 -5.99 -0.65
CA LEU A 44 0.13 -4.88 0.06
C LEU A 44 0.35 -5.26 1.53
N SER A 45 1.59 -5.16 1.98
CA SER A 45 1.92 -5.13 3.41
C SER A 45 1.12 -4.01 4.11
N GLU A 46 0.93 -4.13 5.42
CA GLU A 46 0.26 -3.07 6.21
C GLU A 46 0.89 -1.70 5.99
N ARG A 47 2.21 -1.66 5.83
CA ARG A 47 2.96 -0.44 5.49
C ARG A 47 2.54 0.13 4.15
N GLU A 48 2.42 -0.70 3.11
CA GLU A 48 2.02 -0.25 1.78
C GLU A 48 0.57 0.20 1.76
N ARG A 49 -0.33 -0.49 2.46
CA ARG A 49 -1.72 -0.04 2.65
C ARG A 49 -1.80 1.31 3.35
N ALA A 50 -1.08 1.48 4.46
CA ALA A 50 -1.02 2.75 5.18
C ALA A 50 -0.45 3.87 4.29
N THR A 51 0.60 3.57 3.52
CA THR A 51 1.21 4.52 2.57
C THR A 51 0.22 4.92 1.48
N ALA A 52 -0.55 3.98 0.94
CA ALA A 52 -1.56 4.25 -0.08
C ALA A 52 -2.68 5.16 0.45
N VAL A 53 -3.19 4.89 1.65
CA VAL A 53 -4.22 5.72 2.31
C VAL A 53 -3.70 7.13 2.57
N LEU A 54 -2.49 7.26 3.12
CA LEU A 54 -1.89 8.57 3.39
C LEU A 54 -1.63 9.37 2.12
N ARG A 55 -1.20 8.71 1.03
CA ARG A 55 -1.03 9.34 -0.28
C ARG A 55 -2.37 9.82 -0.85
N ALA A 56 -3.40 8.97 -0.80
CA ALA A 56 -4.74 9.33 -1.28
C ALA A 56 -5.34 10.51 -0.50
N ALA A 57 -5.02 10.62 0.80
CA ALA A 57 -5.42 11.74 1.65
C ALA A 57 -4.57 13.02 1.46
N GLY A 58 -3.54 13.00 0.61
CA GLY A 58 -2.60 14.12 0.45
C GLY A 58 -1.71 14.37 1.68
N LEU A 59 -1.64 13.42 2.61
CA LEU A 59 -0.85 13.50 3.84
C LEU A 59 0.56 12.93 3.69
N LEU A 60 0.89 12.41 2.51
CA LEU A 60 2.21 11.90 2.19
C LEU A 60 2.87 12.83 1.17
N THR A 61 3.93 13.52 1.60
CA THR A 61 4.75 14.34 0.70
C THR A 61 5.62 13.43 -0.14
N GLU A 62 5.56 13.57 -1.47
CA GLU A 62 6.49 12.90 -2.37
C GLU A 62 7.69 13.79 -2.64
N LEU A 63 8.88 13.18 -2.78
CA LEU A 63 10.06 13.90 -3.21
C LEU A 63 9.84 14.46 -4.63
N SER A 64 10.13 15.74 -4.79
CA SER A 64 10.20 16.39 -6.10
C SER A 64 11.28 15.75 -6.98
N PRO A 65 11.24 15.95 -8.32
CA PRO A 65 12.27 15.45 -9.22
C PRO A 65 13.69 15.87 -8.80
N GLU A 66 13.87 17.12 -8.37
CA GLU A 66 15.15 17.64 -7.91
C GLU A 66 15.64 16.97 -6.61
N GLU A 67 14.73 16.70 -5.67
CA GLU A 67 15.06 15.98 -4.43
C GLU A 67 15.39 14.51 -4.69
N LYS A 68 14.68 13.86 -5.64
CA LYS A 68 15.01 12.49 -6.08
C LYS A 68 16.41 12.45 -6.71
N GLU A 69 16.75 13.42 -7.53
CA GLU A 69 18.07 13.50 -8.15
C GLU A 69 19.17 13.77 -7.10
N ARG A 70 18.90 14.65 -6.13
CA ARG A 70 19.80 14.90 -5.00
C ARG A 70 20.00 13.65 -4.16
N ALA A 71 18.94 12.90 -3.86
CA ALA A 71 18.99 11.66 -3.12
C ALA A 71 19.80 10.58 -3.87
N ALA A 72 19.61 10.46 -5.19
CA ALA A 72 20.38 9.51 -6.02
C ALA A 72 21.88 9.83 -6.08
N ARG A 73 22.25 11.10 -5.90
CA ARG A 73 23.65 11.56 -5.81
C ARG A 73 24.24 11.43 -4.40
N SER A 74 23.46 11.01 -3.40
CA SER A 74 23.95 10.80 -2.05
C SER A 74 24.86 9.57 -2.00
N THR A 75 26.09 9.75 -1.54
CA THR A 75 27.06 8.66 -1.32
C THR A 75 27.03 8.13 0.11
N ALA A 76 26.26 8.76 1.00
CA ALA A 76 26.17 8.36 2.39
C ALA A 76 25.45 7.02 2.51
N THR A 77 26.06 6.08 3.21
CA THR A 77 25.45 4.79 3.50
C THR A 77 24.41 4.92 4.62
N LEU A 78 23.46 3.99 4.68
CA LEU A 78 22.47 3.95 5.76
C LEU A 78 23.14 3.89 7.15
N GLU A 79 24.23 3.16 7.26
CA GLU A 79 25.02 2.98 8.49
C GLU A 79 25.72 4.28 8.90
N GLU A 80 26.31 5.01 7.95
CA GLU A 80 26.91 6.33 8.20
C GLU A 80 25.87 7.35 8.68
N VAL A 81 24.69 7.35 8.05
CA VAL A 81 23.58 8.22 8.45
C VAL A 81 23.08 7.85 9.84
N GLN A 82 22.92 6.56 10.14
CA GLN A 82 22.51 6.09 11.47
C GLN A 82 23.54 6.45 12.54
N ALA A 83 24.83 6.27 12.27
CA ALA A 83 25.90 6.63 13.19
C ALA A 83 25.94 8.15 13.46
N ALA A 84 25.79 8.97 12.41
CA ALA A 84 25.72 10.42 12.54
C ALA A 84 24.51 10.89 13.36
N LEU A 85 23.33 10.27 13.13
CA LEU A 85 22.12 10.58 13.89
C LEU A 85 22.20 10.10 15.35
N ALA A 86 22.85 8.96 15.61
CA ALA A 86 23.07 8.43 16.95
C ALA A 86 24.08 9.26 17.76
N GLN A 87 24.98 10.01 17.10
CA GLN A 87 25.92 10.92 17.76
C GLN A 87 25.26 12.23 18.24
N GLY A 88 24.06 12.55 17.77
CA GLY A 88 23.29 13.68 18.29
C GLY A 88 22.83 13.38 19.71
N GLY A 89 23.43 14.02 20.72
CA GLY A 89 23.04 13.88 22.14
C GLY A 89 21.66 14.45 22.50
N GLY A 90 20.76 14.57 21.53
CA GLY A 90 19.38 15.00 21.68
C GLY A 90 18.39 13.83 21.59
N PRO A 91 17.11 14.07 21.90
CA PRO A 91 16.08 13.05 21.76
C PRO A 91 16.00 12.57 20.31
N THR A 92 15.80 11.27 20.15
CA THR A 92 15.58 10.64 18.85
C THR A 92 14.33 11.22 18.18
N LEU A 93 14.25 11.13 16.84
CA LEU A 93 13.04 11.53 16.10
C LEU A 93 11.78 10.82 16.62
N SER A 94 11.92 9.56 17.03
CA SER A 94 10.82 8.79 17.63
C SER A 94 10.34 9.39 18.96
N GLU A 95 11.26 9.85 19.82
CA GLU A 95 10.95 10.49 21.09
C GLU A 95 10.26 11.85 20.89
N LEU A 96 10.77 12.66 19.96
CA LEU A 96 10.14 13.93 19.59
C LEU A 96 8.72 13.75 19.05
N VAL A 97 8.51 12.74 18.20
CA VAL A 97 7.17 12.42 17.67
C VAL A 97 6.23 11.93 18.78
N LEU A 98 6.73 11.16 19.75
CA LEU A 98 5.95 10.70 20.89
C LEU A 98 5.58 11.85 21.83
N GLU A 99 6.51 12.76 22.10
CA GLU A 99 6.27 13.97 22.90
C GLU A 99 5.23 14.89 22.24
N GLN A 100 5.34 15.10 20.91
CA GLN A 100 4.39 15.91 20.14
C GLN A 100 3.01 15.26 19.97
N ARG A 101 2.91 13.92 20.05
CA ARG A 101 1.64 13.20 19.91
C ARG A 101 0.68 13.44 21.06
N GLY A 102 1.16 13.94 22.20
CA GLY A 102 0.38 14.05 23.42
C GLY A 102 -0.01 12.69 24.02
N PRO A 103 -0.66 12.66 25.19
CA PRO A 103 -1.07 11.42 25.83
C PRO A 103 -2.06 10.65 24.96
N LYS A 104 -1.86 9.32 24.84
CA LYS A 104 -2.85 8.42 24.27
C LYS A 104 -4.07 8.40 25.19
N VAL A 105 -5.12 9.12 24.81
CA VAL A 105 -6.46 9.00 25.39
C VAL A 105 -7.11 7.72 24.87
#